data_AF-A0A7Y9NL14-F1
#
_entry.id   AF-A0A7Y9NL14-F1
#
_cell.length_a   1.000
_cell.length_b   1.000
_cell.length_c   1.000
_cell.angle_alpha   90.00
_cell.angle_beta   90.00
_cell.angle_gamma   90.00
#
_symmetry.space_group_name_H-M   'P 1'
#
loop_
_entity.id
_entity.type
_entity.pdbx_description
1 polymer ?
#
loop_
_entity_poly.entity_id
_entity_poly.type
_entity_poly.pdbx_seq_one_letter_code
_entity_poly.pdbx_strand_id
1 'polypeptide(L)'
;MAIDSVGFDFLTSEWPDLVDIANADNYLREVALANDPPSKTLYDPERDGIRCRSLGVFEHWNNGTDKKYSGNLGKTHGIELFKVI
;
A
#
# COMPACT_ATOMS: atom_id res chain seq x y z
N MET A 1 6.58 0.06 2.93
CA MET A 1 5.44 -0.07 2.00
C MET A 1 4.56 -1.26 2.34
N ALA A 2 4.93 -2.51 2.01
CA ALA A 2 4.04 -3.65 2.28
C ALA A 2 3.65 -3.80 3.76
N ILE A 3 4.60 -3.61 4.67
CA ILE A 3 4.34 -3.64 6.12
C ILE A 3 3.42 -2.49 6.57
N ASP A 4 3.55 -1.30 5.97
CA ASP A 4 2.74 -0.13 6.33
C ASP A 4 1.30 -0.31 5.85
N SER A 5 1.12 -0.88 4.65
CA SER A 5 -0.19 -1.35 4.15
C SER A 5 -0.88 -2.27 5.17
N VAL A 6 -0.15 -3.29 5.64
CA VAL A 6 -0.69 -4.23 6.64
C VAL A 6 -1.03 -3.51 7.94
N GLY A 7 -0.15 -2.65 8.45
CA GLY A 7 -0.41 -1.86 9.65
C GLY A 7 -1.66 -0.98 9.51
N PHE A 8 -1.83 -0.32 8.37
CA PHE A 8 -2.98 0.53 8.09
C PHE A 8 -4.29 -0.24 8.09
N ASP A 9 -4.29 -1.44 7.52
CA ASP A 9 -5.43 -2.34 7.51
C ASP A 9 -5.87 -2.75 8.93
N PHE A 10 -4.91 -3.03 9.82
CA PHE A 10 -5.21 -3.27 11.24
C PHE A 10 -5.81 -2.04 11.92
N LEU A 11 -5.21 -0.85 11.73
CA LEU A 11 -5.71 0.39 12.35
C LEU A 11 -7.12 0.73 11.88
N THR A 12 -7.37 0.70 10.58
CA THR A 12 -8.69 0.99 9.98
C THR A 12 -9.76 -0.01 10.37
N SER A 13 -9.38 -1.26 10.64
CA SER A 13 -10.34 -2.28 11.08
C SER A 13 -10.66 -2.21 12.57
N GLU A 14 -9.74 -1.72 13.40
CA GLU A 14 -10.01 -1.47 14.82
C GLU A 14 -10.80 -0.16 15.02
N TRP A 15 -10.51 0.87 14.22
CA TRP A 15 -11.11 2.19 14.33
C TRP A 15 -11.64 2.71 12.99
N PRO A 16 -12.78 2.19 12.49
CA PRO A 16 -13.31 2.55 11.17
C PRO A 16 -13.78 4.01 11.07
N ASP A 17 -14.20 4.60 12.19
CA ASP A 17 -14.74 5.97 12.24
C ASP A 17 -13.69 7.03 12.62
N LEU A 18 -12.41 6.65 12.71
CA LEU A 18 -11.35 7.60 13.06
C LEU A 18 -11.02 8.48 11.85
N VAL A 19 -11.55 9.70 11.85
CA VAL A 19 -11.40 10.69 10.76
C VAL A 19 -9.93 10.94 10.42
N ASP A 20 -9.03 10.91 11.41
CA ASP A 20 -7.60 11.16 11.23
C ASP A 20 -6.88 10.08 10.39
N ILE A 21 -7.48 8.89 10.24
CA ILE A 21 -6.93 7.82 9.39
C ILE A 21 -7.39 8.00 7.93
N ALA A 22 -8.46 8.75 7.67
CA ALA A 22 -8.97 8.89 6.32
C ALA A 22 -7.90 9.46 5.37
N ASN A 23 -7.52 8.66 4.37
CA ASN A 23 -6.49 8.98 3.37
C ASN A 23 -5.05 9.10 3.91
N ALA A 24 -4.80 8.71 5.16
CA ALA A 24 -3.45 8.74 5.73
C ALA A 24 -2.48 7.75 5.03
N ASP A 25 -2.99 6.82 4.24
CA ASP A 25 -2.27 5.89 3.35
C ASP A 25 -1.93 6.50 1.98
N ASN A 26 -2.36 7.71 1.65
CA ASN A 26 -2.11 8.32 0.33
C ASN A 26 -0.62 8.35 -0.05
N TYR A 27 0.27 8.56 0.93
CA TYR A 27 1.72 8.54 0.68
C TYR A 27 2.19 7.14 0.22
N LEU A 28 1.57 6.06 0.68
CA LEU A 28 1.86 4.70 0.21
C LEU A 28 1.42 4.54 -1.25
N ARG A 29 0.28 5.11 -1.64
CA ARG A 29 -0.16 5.06 -3.04
C ARG A 29 0.78 5.84 -3.98
N GLU A 30 1.24 7.01 -3.54
CA GLU A 30 2.24 7.81 -4.26
C GLU A 30 3.54 7.06 -4.47
N VAL A 31 4.06 6.43 -3.42
CA VAL A 31 5.36 5.75 -3.43
C VAL A 31 5.31 4.42 -4.20
N ALA A 32 4.19 3.70 -4.15
CA ALA A 32 4.01 2.46 -4.92
C ALA A 32 3.89 2.72 -6.42
N LEU A 33 3.33 3.87 -6.79
CA LEU A 33 3.15 4.32 -8.17
C LEU A 33 4.10 5.46 -8.52
N ALA A 34 5.29 5.53 -7.94
CA ALA A 34 6.21 6.68 -8.12
C ALA A 34 6.56 7.00 -9.59
N ASN A 35 6.40 6.03 -10.50
CA ASN A 35 6.56 6.23 -11.94
C ASN A 35 5.36 6.91 -12.62
N ASP A 36 4.14 6.72 -12.11
CA ASP A 36 2.93 7.44 -12.53
C ASP A 36 2.01 7.71 -11.33
N PRO A 37 2.40 8.64 -10.44
CA PRO A 37 1.70 8.82 -9.18
C PRO A 37 0.34 9.52 -9.39
N PRO A 38 -0.63 9.31 -8.48
CA PRO A 38 -1.90 10.02 -8.50
C PRO A 38 -1.75 11.56 -8.50
N SER A 39 -0.79 12.10 -7.75
CA SER A 39 -0.49 13.54 -7.66
C SER A 39 0.05 14.15 -8.95
N LYS A 40 0.50 13.31 -9.90
CA LYS A 40 1.23 13.72 -11.11
C LYS A 40 2.56 14.42 -10.87
N THR A 41 3.09 14.34 -9.65
CA THR A 41 4.45 14.78 -9.33
C THR A 41 5.48 13.99 -10.13
N LEU A 42 6.48 14.66 -10.68
CA LEU A 42 7.64 14.01 -11.29
C LEU A 42 8.68 13.72 -10.20
N TYR A 43 8.73 12.46 -9.74
CA TYR A 43 9.77 12.01 -8.83
C TYR A 43 11.03 11.62 -9.62
N ASP A 44 12.06 12.45 -9.55
CA ASP A 44 13.39 12.24 -10.16
C ASP A 44 14.47 12.82 -9.21
N PRO A 45 14.87 12.07 -8.17
CA PRO A 45 15.82 12.57 -7.16
C PRO A 45 17.24 12.75 -7.72
N GLU A 46 17.63 11.93 -8.69
CA GLU A 46 18.96 11.93 -9.32
C GLU A 46 19.09 12.98 -10.45
N ARG A 47 17.95 13.53 -10.90
CA ARG A 47 17.83 14.60 -11.91
C ARG A 47 18.33 14.19 -13.30
N ASP A 48 18.08 12.94 -13.69
CA ASP A 48 18.47 12.40 -14.99
C ASP A 48 17.34 12.44 -16.04
N GLY A 49 16.16 12.93 -15.66
CA GLY A 49 14.96 13.00 -16.50
C GLY A 49 14.18 11.69 -16.56
N ILE A 50 14.61 10.64 -15.83
CA ILE A 50 13.95 9.35 -15.75
C ILE A 50 13.09 9.31 -14.50
N ARG A 51 11.83 8.89 -14.67
CA ARG A 51 10.90 8.71 -13.56
C ARG A 51 11.39 7.65 -12.58
N CYS A 52 11.29 7.95 -11.29
CA CYS A 52 11.51 7.00 -10.22
C CYS A 52 10.63 5.76 -10.41
N ARG A 53 11.19 4.56 -10.24
CA ARG A 53 10.42 3.31 -10.29
C ARG A 53 9.58 3.16 -9.02
N SER A 54 8.59 2.27 -9.06
CA SER A 54 7.88 1.81 -7.86
C SER A 54 8.86 1.47 -6.74
N LEU A 55 8.60 2.00 -5.54
CA LEU A 55 9.44 1.79 -4.35
C LEU A 55 8.89 0.70 -3.42
N GLY A 56 7.81 0.01 -3.82
CA GLY A 56 7.27 -1.10 -3.07
C GLY A 56 5.83 -1.43 -3.44
N VAL A 57 5.30 -2.45 -2.77
CA VAL A 57 3.91 -2.89 -2.94
C VAL A 57 3.01 -2.15 -1.96
N PHE A 58 1.88 -1.65 -2.46
CA PHE A 58 0.78 -1.07 -1.68
C PHE A 58 -0.51 -1.82 -2.04
N GLU A 59 -1.11 -2.45 -1.05
CA GLU A 59 -2.39 -3.16 -1.17
C GLU A 59 -3.18 -3.00 0.13
N HIS A 60 -4.49 -3.17 0.03
CA HIS A 60 -5.35 -3.45 1.18
C HIS A 60 -5.80 -4.89 1.12
N TRP A 61 -6.05 -5.50 2.29
CA TRP A 61 -6.74 -6.78 2.33
C TRP A 61 -8.18 -6.65 1.81
N ASN A 62 -8.80 -7.79 1.54
CA ASN A 62 -10.19 -7.84 1.10
C ASN A 62 -11.19 -7.36 2.18
N ASN A 63 -11.00 -7.74 3.45
CA ASN A 63 -11.79 -7.32 4.60
C ASN A 63 -11.09 -7.69 5.93
N GLY A 64 -11.48 -7.03 7.03
CA GLY A 64 -10.87 -7.20 8.36
C GLY A 64 -11.09 -8.57 9.02
N THR A 65 -11.98 -9.41 8.49
CA THR A 65 -12.22 -10.77 8.98
C THR A 65 -11.28 -11.77 8.32
N ASP A 66 -11.25 -11.79 6.99
CA ASP A 66 -10.47 -12.74 6.19
C ASP A 66 -9.00 -12.35 6.05
N LYS A 67 -8.70 -11.05 6.02
CA LYS A 67 -7.36 -10.47 5.94
C LYS A 67 -6.51 -11.01 4.77
N LYS A 68 -7.14 -11.20 3.61
CA LYS A 68 -6.48 -11.74 2.41
C LYS A 68 -6.03 -10.64 1.46
N TYR A 69 -4.77 -10.69 1.06
CA TYR A 69 -4.17 -9.86 0.03
C TYR A 69 -4.11 -10.57 -1.33
N SER A 70 -3.61 -9.89 -2.37
CA SER A 70 -3.46 -10.47 -3.72
C SER A 70 -2.73 -11.82 -3.73
N GLY A 71 -1.66 -11.98 -2.95
CA GLY A 71 -0.93 -13.24 -2.83
C GLY A 71 -1.77 -14.35 -2.19
N ASN A 72 -2.50 -14.03 -1.11
CA ASN A 72 -3.46 -14.97 -0.50
C ASN A 72 -4.62 -15.35 -1.43
N LEU A 73 -4.92 -14.51 -2.43
CA LEU A 73 -5.97 -14.71 -3.44
C LEU A 73 -5.46 -15.38 -4.73
N GLY A 74 -4.22 -15.88 -4.73
CA GLY A 74 -3.65 -16.66 -5.83
C GLY A 74 -3.07 -15.84 -6.97
N LYS A 75 -2.86 -14.52 -6.79
CA LYS A 75 -2.07 -13.74 -7.76
C LYS A 75 -0.59 -14.08 -7.64
N THR A 76 0.13 -13.99 -8.75
CA THR A 76 1.58 -14.27 -8.82
C THR A 76 2.43 -13.23 -8.08
N HIS A 77 1.87 -12.06 -7.79
CA HIS A 77 2.52 -10.96 -7.10
C HIS A 77 1.54 -10.31 -6.11
N GLY A 78 2.08 -9.73 -5.04
CA GLY A 78 1.32 -9.02 -4.02
C GLY A 78 1.76 -9.40 -2.62
N ILE A 79 1.06 -8.85 -1.63
CA ILE A 79 1.27 -9.21 -0.22
C ILE A 79 0.68 -10.61 0.02
N GLU A 80 1.33 -11.40 0.86
CA GLU A 80 0.79 -12.64 1.39
C GLU A 80 0.93 -12.62 2.91
N LEU A 81 -0.20 -12.59 3.61
CA LEU A 81 -0.25 -12.60 5.07
C LEU A 81 -0.41 -14.03 5.59
N PHE A 82 0.47 -14.46 6.50
CA PHE A 82 0.41 -15.76 7.13
C PHE A 82 0.13 -15.64 8.63
N LYS A 83 -0.72 -16.52 9.13
CA LYS A 83 -0.90 -16.72 10.57
C LYS A 83 0.03 -17.83 11.04
N VAL A 84 0.89 -17.52 12.00
CA VAL A 84 1.70 -18.54 12.71
C VAL A 84 0.86 -19.09 13.87
N ILE A 85 0.88 -20.40 14.02
CA ILE A 85 0.20 -21.15 15.10
C ILE A 85 1.21 -21.53 16.18
#